data_AF-A0A2N5A3J6-F1
#
_entry.id   AF-A0A2N5A3J6-F1
#
_cell.length_a   1.000
_cell.length_b   1.000
_cell.length_c   1.000
_cell.angle_alpha   90.00
_cell.angle_beta   90.00
_cell.angle_gamma   90.00
#
_symmetry.space_group_name_H-M   'P 1'
#
loop_
_entity.id
_entity.type
_entity.pdbx_description
1 polymer ?
#
loop_
_entity_poly.entity_id
_entity_poly.type
_entity_poly.pdbx_seq_one_letter_code
_entity_poly.pdbx_strand_id
1 'polypeptide(L)'
;MPQSTSAVLRSDAQAILFSAKSFAAAMLAYYLALSIGLQRPSWAIITVYIVSQTSVGASLSRSVYRLVGTLVGAAATVFIVPTFVNQPILCSAMLGLWIAGCLCLSLLERTPRGYAFLLAGYTASLIGFPAVSVPGTIFDLAVIRVEEIAIGILCAGLIHRFVLPVRIAGRFNSTLAQT
;
A
#
# COMPACT_ATOMS: atom_id res chain seq x y z
N MET A 1 -30.38 -22.37 -23.12
CA MET A 1 -29.15 -21.88 -22.43
C MET A 1 -29.01 -20.34 -22.52
N PRO A 2 -29.88 -19.50 -21.91
CA PRO A 2 -29.75 -18.02 -22.00
C PRO A 2 -29.19 -17.34 -20.73
N GLN A 3 -28.92 -18.06 -19.64
CA GLN A 3 -28.53 -17.43 -18.37
C GLN A 3 -27.05 -17.00 -18.31
N SER A 4 -26.19 -17.53 -19.18
CA SER A 4 -24.74 -17.23 -19.22
C SER A 4 -24.44 -15.77 -19.60
N THR A 5 -25.09 -15.24 -20.64
CA THR A 5 -24.76 -13.92 -21.21
C THR A 5 -25.09 -12.76 -20.25
N SER A 6 -26.17 -12.88 -19.47
CA SER A 6 -26.57 -11.87 -18.50
C SER A 6 -25.63 -11.78 -17.29
N ALA A 7 -24.98 -12.88 -16.93
CA ALA A 7 -24.03 -12.94 -15.83
C ALA A 7 -22.68 -12.30 -16.22
N VAL A 8 -22.21 -12.55 -17.45
CA VAL A 8 -20.98 -11.95 -18.00
C VAL A 8 -21.10 -10.43 -18.06
N LEU A 9 -22.18 -9.91 -18.63
CA LEU A 9 -22.40 -8.46 -18.77
C LEU A 9 -22.41 -7.72 -17.42
N ARG A 10 -22.95 -8.37 -16.36
CA ARG A 10 -22.93 -7.83 -14.99
C ARG A 10 -21.53 -7.82 -14.38
N SER A 11 -20.72 -8.86 -14.65
CA SER A 11 -19.33 -8.94 -14.21
C SER A 11 -18.48 -7.85 -14.86
N ASP A 12 -18.64 -7.63 -16.16
CA ASP A 12 -17.90 -6.62 -16.91
C ASP A 12 -18.25 -5.20 -16.44
N ALA A 13 -19.53 -4.92 -16.22
CA ALA A 13 -19.98 -3.64 -15.68
C ALA A 13 -19.40 -3.36 -14.28
N GLN A 14 -19.30 -4.38 -13.42
CA GLN A 14 -18.67 -4.26 -12.09
C GLN A 14 -17.16 -4.02 -12.19
N ALA A 15 -16.47 -4.68 -13.12
CA ALA A 15 -15.04 -4.50 -13.36
C ALA A 15 -14.70 -3.10 -13.88
N ILE A 16 -15.51 -2.57 -14.81
CA ILE A 16 -15.38 -1.20 -15.32
C ILE A 16 -15.61 -0.19 -14.20
N LEU A 17 -16.66 -0.37 -13.40
CA LEU A 17 -16.94 0.51 -12.26
C LEU A 17 -15.79 0.51 -11.25
N PHE A 18 -15.25 -0.66 -10.91
CA PHE A 18 -14.11 -0.78 -10.00
C PHE A 18 -12.86 -0.09 -10.53
N SER A 19 -12.56 -0.26 -11.82
CA SER A 19 -11.43 0.39 -12.49
C SER A 19 -11.60 1.92 -12.50
N ALA A 20 -12.79 2.41 -12.84
CA ALA A 20 -13.09 3.84 -12.83
C ALA A 20 -12.95 4.46 -11.43
N LYS A 21 -13.43 3.78 -10.38
CA LYS A 21 -13.25 4.21 -8.99
C LYS A 21 -11.77 4.24 -8.59
N SER A 22 -11.01 3.20 -8.94
CA SER A 22 -9.58 3.13 -8.62
C SER A 22 -8.79 4.22 -9.35
N PHE A 23 -9.14 4.51 -10.60
CA PHE A 23 -8.57 5.61 -11.36
C PHE A 23 -8.89 6.98 -10.75
N ALA A 24 -10.16 7.22 -10.39
CA ALA A 24 -10.57 8.46 -9.71
C ALA A 24 -9.84 8.64 -8.37
N ALA A 25 -9.67 7.56 -7.59
CA ALA A 25 -8.89 7.58 -6.36
C ALA A 25 -7.42 7.90 -6.60
N ALA A 26 -6.83 7.35 -7.66
CA ALA A 26 -5.44 7.60 -8.03
C ALA A 26 -5.22 9.06 -8.44
N MET A 27 -6.14 9.62 -9.23
CA MET A 27 -6.08 11.04 -9.63
C MET A 27 -6.29 11.97 -8.44
N LEU A 28 -7.20 11.65 -7.53
CA LEU A 28 -7.39 12.41 -6.29
C LEU A 28 -6.12 12.39 -5.43
N ALA A 29 -5.52 11.21 -5.24
CA ALA A 29 -4.27 11.06 -4.48
C ALA A 29 -3.12 11.84 -5.11
N TYR A 30 -3.02 11.79 -6.45
CA TYR A 30 -2.02 12.55 -7.20
C TYR A 30 -2.21 14.05 -7.05
N TYR A 31 -3.44 14.54 -7.19
CA TYR A 31 -3.78 15.95 -7.01
C TYR A 31 -3.44 16.44 -5.60
N LEU A 32 -3.79 15.66 -4.56
CA LEU A 32 -3.46 16.00 -3.18
C LEU A 32 -1.95 15.98 -2.92
N ALA A 33 -1.23 14.98 -3.44
CA ALA A 33 0.22 14.91 -3.30
C ALA A 33 0.91 16.13 -3.94
N LEU A 34 0.47 16.55 -5.13
CA LEU A 34 0.96 17.77 -5.78
C LEU A 34 0.57 19.04 -4.99
N SER A 35 -0.64 19.10 -4.45
CA SER A 35 -1.13 20.26 -3.71
C SER A 35 -0.38 20.48 -2.39
N ILE A 36 0.05 19.39 -1.75
CA ILE A 36 0.88 19.42 -0.52
C ILE A 36 2.36 19.69 -0.86
N GLY A 37 2.75 19.63 -2.14
CA GLY A 37 4.12 19.87 -2.58
C GLY A 37 5.05 18.67 -2.42
N LEU A 38 4.51 17.44 -2.39
CA LEU A 38 5.34 16.22 -2.33
C LEU A 38 6.21 16.11 -3.58
N GLN A 39 7.50 15.82 -3.38
CA GLN A 39 8.46 15.74 -4.49
C GLN A 39 8.26 14.53 -5.41
N ARG A 40 7.60 13.45 -4.96
CA ARG A 40 7.50 12.17 -5.71
C ARG A 40 6.09 11.55 -5.70
N PRO A 41 5.06 12.26 -6.20
CA PRO A 41 3.66 11.86 -6.13
C PRO A 41 3.32 10.52 -6.84
N SER A 42 4.23 9.95 -7.63
CA SER A 42 4.05 8.66 -8.30
C SER A 42 3.76 7.50 -7.35
N TRP A 43 4.28 7.55 -6.12
CA TRP A 43 4.09 6.48 -5.13
C TRP A 43 2.70 6.47 -4.49
N ALA A 44 2.05 7.63 -4.42
CA ALA A 44 0.67 7.73 -3.98
C ALA A 44 -0.26 6.98 -4.95
N ILE A 45 -0.07 7.16 -6.26
CA ILE A 45 -0.82 6.45 -7.31
C ILE A 45 -0.61 4.94 -7.20
N ILE A 46 0.64 4.49 -7.11
CA ILE A 46 0.98 3.06 -7.00
C ILE A 46 0.30 2.45 -5.76
N THR A 47 0.28 3.19 -4.66
CA THR A 47 -0.36 2.74 -3.41
C THR A 47 -1.85 2.56 -3.57
N VAL A 48 -2.56 3.51 -4.22
CA VAL A 48 -4.00 3.38 -4.49
C VAL A 48 -4.30 2.08 -5.23
N TYR A 49 -3.53 1.77 -6.27
CA TYR A 49 -3.73 0.54 -7.06
C TYR A 49 -3.42 -0.73 -6.27
N ILE A 50 -2.37 -0.74 -5.45
CA ILE A 50 -2.00 -1.93 -4.66
C ILE A 50 -3.05 -2.24 -3.57
N VAL A 51 -3.62 -1.20 -2.99
CA VAL A 51 -4.66 -1.30 -1.95
C VAL A 51 -6.04 -1.57 -2.52
N SER A 52 -6.33 -1.08 -3.72
CA SER A 52 -7.63 -1.29 -4.37
C SER A 52 -7.81 -2.78 -4.64
N GLN A 53 -8.71 -3.40 -3.89
CA GLN A 53 -9.13 -4.78 -4.09
C GLN A 53 -10.64 -4.85 -4.26
N THR A 54 -11.11 -5.82 -5.04
CA THR A 54 -12.54 -6.04 -5.29
C THR A 54 -13.33 -6.37 -4.01
N SER A 55 -12.65 -6.87 -2.98
CA SER A 55 -13.20 -7.09 -1.64
C SER A 55 -12.76 -5.98 -0.67
N VAL A 56 -13.74 -5.36 -0.01
CA VAL A 56 -13.54 -4.25 0.96
C VAL A 56 -12.66 -4.69 2.13
N GLY A 57 -12.89 -5.88 2.70
CA GLY A 57 -12.09 -6.40 3.81
C GLY A 57 -10.65 -6.72 3.40
N ALA A 58 -10.46 -7.23 2.17
CA ALA A 58 -9.14 -7.52 1.61
C ALA A 58 -8.38 -6.22 1.28
N SER A 59 -9.09 -5.17 0.85
CA SER A 59 -8.53 -3.85 0.61
C SER A 59 -8.06 -3.20 1.92
N LEU A 60 -8.91 -3.15 2.95
CA LEU A 60 -8.56 -2.59 4.26
C LEU A 60 -7.37 -3.30 4.89
N SER A 61 -7.37 -4.64 4.86
CA SER A 61 -6.25 -5.42 5.39
C SER A 61 -4.94 -5.08 4.68
N ARG A 62 -4.94 -5.02 3.34
CA ARG A 62 -3.75 -4.62 2.58
C ARG A 62 -3.29 -3.19 2.91
N SER A 63 -4.22 -2.25 3.08
CA SER A 63 -3.88 -0.87 3.46
C SER A 63 -3.16 -0.82 4.79
N VAL A 64 -3.70 -1.51 5.80
CA VAL A 64 -3.11 -1.52 7.15
C VAL A 64 -1.73 -2.15 7.12
N TYR A 65 -1.57 -3.31 6.48
CA TYR A 65 -0.26 -3.96 6.39
C TYR A 65 0.75 -3.13 5.59
N ARG A 66 0.28 -2.39 4.58
CA ARG A 66 1.14 -1.47 3.82
C ARG A 66 1.63 -0.33 4.69
N LEU A 67 0.74 0.30 5.45
CA LEU A 67 1.07 1.41 6.33
C LEU A 67 2.02 0.97 7.45
N VAL A 68 1.72 -0.16 8.11
CA VAL A 68 2.56 -0.71 9.18
C VAL A 68 3.95 -1.09 8.66
N GLY A 69 4.03 -1.79 7.53
CA GLY A 69 5.31 -2.18 6.93
C GLY A 69 6.17 -0.97 6.58
N THR A 70 5.59 0.06 5.95
CA THR A 70 6.31 1.30 5.64
C THR A 70 6.78 2.03 6.89
N LEU A 71 5.94 2.17 7.92
CA LEU A 71 6.32 2.82 9.18
C LEU A 71 7.48 2.10 9.86
N VAL A 72 7.41 0.78 9.95
CA VAL A 72 8.46 -0.05 10.57
C VAL A 72 9.75 0.02 9.77
N GLY A 73 9.68 -0.08 8.44
CA GLY A 73 10.85 0.05 7.56
C GLY A 73 11.49 1.44 7.63
N ALA A 74 10.68 2.50 7.58
CA ALA A 74 11.13 3.88 7.69
C ALA A 74 11.78 4.16 9.05
N ALA A 75 11.16 3.73 10.16
CA ALA A 75 11.70 3.88 11.51
C ALA A 75 13.04 3.16 11.67
N ALA A 76 13.14 1.92 11.17
CA ALA A 76 14.39 1.16 11.20
C ALA A 76 15.50 1.87 10.41
N THR A 77 15.21 2.40 9.22
CA THR A 77 16.20 3.16 8.43
C THR A 77 16.62 4.45 9.13
N VAL A 78 15.69 5.21 9.69
CA VAL A 78 15.98 6.44 10.45
C VAL A 78 16.80 6.15 11.70
N PHE A 79 16.70 4.95 12.28
CA PHE A 79 17.53 4.55 13.40
C PHE A 79 18.92 4.06 12.97
N ILE A 80 19.00 3.18 11.98
CA ILE A 80 20.24 2.52 11.55
C ILE A 80 21.16 3.51 10.86
N VAL A 81 20.66 4.28 9.89
CA VAL A 81 21.55 5.03 8.98
C VAL A 81 22.27 6.18 9.69
N PRO A 82 21.64 7.04 10.51
CA PRO A 82 22.36 8.08 11.26
C PRO A 82 23.37 7.50 12.27
N THR A 83 23.07 6.34 12.86
CA THR A 83 23.97 5.67 13.82
C THR A 83 25.25 5.17 13.16
N PHE A 84 25.16 4.65 11.93
CA PHE A 84 26.26 4.01 11.22
C PHE A 84 26.77 4.83 10.02
N VAL A 85 26.38 6.10 9.91
CA VAL A 85 26.72 6.97 8.78
C VAL A 85 28.23 7.12 8.54
N ASN A 86 29.02 7.12 9.62
CA ASN A 86 30.48 7.26 9.56
C ASN A 86 31.18 6.00 9.01
N GLN A 87 30.49 4.87 8.91
CA GLN A 87 31.03 3.58 8.46
C GLN A 87 30.09 2.95 7.41
N PRO A 88 30.20 3.35 6.12
CA PRO A 88 29.26 2.95 5.06
C PRO A 88 29.11 1.42 4.87
N ILE A 89 30.22 0.68 5.06
CA ILE A 89 30.24 -0.78 4.96
C ILE A 89 29.40 -1.40 6.08
N LEU A 90 29.56 -0.91 7.31
CA LEU A 90 28.81 -1.40 8.47
C LEU A 90 27.34 -1.01 8.38
N CYS A 91 27.04 0.21 7.91
CA CYS A 91 25.66 0.66 7.64
C CYS A 91 24.97 -0.26 6.62
N SER A 92 25.65 -0.59 5.52
CA SER A 92 25.13 -1.49 4.49
C SER A 92 24.90 -2.90 5.01
N ALA A 93 25.82 -3.41 5.85
CA ALA A 93 25.66 -4.71 6.51
C ALA A 93 24.45 -4.74 7.47
N MET A 94 24.25 -3.68 8.27
CA MET A 94 23.09 -3.57 9.18
C MET A 94 21.77 -3.49 8.42
N LEU A 95 21.70 -2.70 7.34
CA LEU A 95 20.53 -2.65 6.47
C LEU A 95 20.28 -4.02 5.82
N GLY A 96 21.33 -4.67 5.30
CA GLY A 96 21.24 -6.01 4.73
C GLY A 96 20.71 -7.04 5.71
N LEU A 97 21.18 -7.01 6.97
CA LEU A 97 20.72 -7.90 8.03
C LEU A 97 19.26 -7.64 8.39
N TRP A 98 18.85 -6.37 8.46
CA TRP A 98 17.45 -6.00 8.65
C TRP A 98 16.54 -6.53 7.53
N ILE A 99 16.95 -6.33 6.26
CA ILE A 99 16.21 -6.79 5.09
C ILE A 99 16.12 -8.32 5.07
N ALA A 100 17.23 -9.01 5.33
CA ALA A 100 17.28 -10.47 5.40
C ALA A 100 16.39 -11.01 6.53
N GLY A 101 16.42 -10.38 7.70
CA GLY A 101 15.53 -10.72 8.83
C GLY A 101 14.05 -10.52 8.49
N CYS A 102 13.71 -9.38 7.89
CA CYS A 102 12.35 -9.09 7.42
C CYS A 102 11.89 -10.12 6.37
N LEU A 103 12.77 -10.50 5.44
CA LEU A 103 12.47 -11.50 4.43
C LEU A 103 12.28 -12.89 5.05
N CYS A 104 13.15 -13.28 5.99
CA CYS A 104 13.03 -14.55 6.70
C CYS A 104 11.70 -14.65 7.47
N LEU A 105 11.33 -13.61 8.23
CA LEU A 105 10.04 -13.52 8.91
C LEU A 105 8.88 -13.54 7.91
N SER A 106 8.98 -12.81 6.80
CA SER A 106 7.95 -12.83 5.75
C SER A 106 7.75 -14.21 5.14
N LEU A 107 8.79 -15.03 5.05
CA LEU A 107 8.72 -16.39 4.49
C LEU A 107 8.17 -17.41 5.51
N LEU A 108 8.41 -17.18 6.80
CA LEU A 108 7.89 -18.01 7.88
C LEU A 108 6.39 -17.75 8.12
N GLU A 109 5.96 -16.51 7.98
CA GLU A 109 4.58 -16.09 8.21
C GLU A 109 3.70 -16.37 6.99
N ARG A 110 2.95 -17.48 7.02
CA ARG A 110 1.94 -17.82 5.98
C ARG A 110 0.64 -17.01 6.06
N THR A 111 0.57 -16.02 6.94
CA THR A 111 -0.60 -15.16 7.13
C THR A 111 -0.43 -13.84 6.37
N PRO A 112 -1.51 -13.04 6.19
CA PRO A 112 -1.41 -11.71 5.56
C PRO A 112 -0.42 -10.75 6.22
N ARG A 113 0.03 -11.04 7.45
CA ARG A 113 1.06 -10.31 8.18
C ARG A 113 2.43 -10.39 7.51
N GLY A 114 2.73 -11.48 6.80
CA GLY A 114 3.99 -11.64 6.05
C GLY A 114 4.23 -10.48 5.07
N TYR A 115 3.16 -9.95 4.46
CA TYR A 115 3.23 -8.80 3.57
C TYR A 115 3.78 -7.52 4.25
N ALA A 116 3.48 -7.30 5.54
CA ALA A 116 3.99 -6.15 6.27
C ALA A 116 5.52 -6.25 6.48
N PHE A 117 6.03 -7.44 6.81
CA PHE A 117 7.47 -7.68 6.96
C PHE A 117 8.21 -7.51 5.64
N LEU A 118 7.69 -8.08 4.55
CA LEU A 118 8.25 -7.88 3.21
C LEU A 118 8.35 -6.40 2.86
N LEU A 119 7.28 -5.65 3.11
CA LEU A 119 7.23 -4.23 2.81
C LEU A 119 8.18 -3.41 3.70
N ALA A 120 8.34 -3.78 4.97
CA ALA A 120 9.32 -3.15 5.86
C ALA A 120 10.75 -3.29 5.32
N GLY A 121 11.12 -4.48 4.84
CA GLY A 121 12.41 -4.70 4.17
C GLY A 121 12.55 -3.88 2.88
N TYR A 122 11.51 -3.88 2.05
CA TYR A 122 11.50 -3.12 0.79
C TYR A 122 11.64 -1.59 1.02
N THR A 123 10.86 -1.04 1.95
CA THR A 123 10.94 0.37 2.34
C THR A 123 12.31 0.71 2.91
N ALA A 124 12.88 -0.16 3.75
CA ALA A 124 14.21 0.05 4.30
C ALA A 124 15.29 0.07 3.21
N SER A 125 15.19 -0.78 2.19
CA SER A 125 16.10 -0.74 1.03
C SER A 125 15.95 0.55 0.23
N LEU A 126 14.72 0.97 -0.04
CA LEU A 126 14.42 2.15 -0.86
C LEU A 126 14.92 3.45 -0.23
N ILE A 127 14.86 3.56 1.10
CA ILE A 127 15.30 4.77 1.82
C ILE A 127 16.77 4.63 2.22
N GLY A 128 17.18 3.45 2.70
CA GLY A 128 18.47 3.23 3.34
C GLY A 128 19.65 3.20 2.39
N PHE A 129 19.55 2.54 1.23
CA PHE A 129 20.69 2.45 0.31
C PHE A 129 21.08 3.79 -0.33
N PRO A 130 20.13 4.62 -0.85
CA PRO A 130 20.48 5.94 -1.37
C PRO A 130 21.12 6.84 -0.31
N ALA A 131 20.70 6.66 0.95
CA ALA A 131 21.16 7.43 2.08
C ALA A 131 22.58 7.10 2.55
N VAL A 132 23.13 5.93 2.20
CA VAL A 132 24.54 5.60 2.48
C VAL A 132 25.46 6.60 1.78
N SER A 133 25.07 7.10 0.61
CA SER A 133 25.85 8.07 -0.17
C SER A 133 25.57 9.52 0.24
N VAL A 134 24.33 9.85 0.63
CA VAL A 134 23.91 11.20 1.03
C VAL A 134 23.00 11.12 2.25
N PRO A 135 23.56 11.14 3.47
CA PRO A 135 22.81 10.86 4.70
C PRO A 135 21.96 12.04 5.20
N GLY A 136 22.21 13.26 4.73
CA GLY A 136 21.54 14.46 5.25
C GLY A 136 20.01 14.48 5.05
N THR A 137 19.46 13.70 4.12
CA THR A 137 18.06 13.78 3.69
C THR A 137 17.23 12.55 4.06
N ILE A 138 17.74 11.66 4.92
CA ILE A 138 17.06 10.40 5.28
C ILE A 138 15.71 10.63 5.94
N PHE A 139 15.67 11.53 6.93
CA PHE A 139 14.46 11.77 7.70
C PHE A 139 13.37 12.34 6.80
N ASP A 140 13.71 13.35 5.98
CA ASP A 140 12.79 13.94 5.01
C ASP A 140 12.28 12.90 4.02
N LEU A 141 13.17 12.05 3.49
CA LEU A 141 12.77 10.99 2.57
C LEU A 141 11.83 9.99 3.24
N ALA A 142 12.12 9.60 4.48
CA ALA A 142 11.29 8.68 5.26
C ALA A 142 9.88 9.25 5.52
N VAL A 143 9.80 10.52 5.93
CA VAL A 143 8.52 11.22 6.15
C VAL A 143 7.73 11.31 4.85
N ILE A 144 8.34 11.73 3.74
CA ILE A 144 7.70 11.80 2.42
C ILE A 144 7.10 10.44 2.03
N ARG A 145 7.83 9.33 2.26
CA ARG A 145 7.32 7.98 1.93
C ARG A 145 6.08 7.59 2.74
N VAL A 146 6.08 7.91 4.03
CA VAL A 146 4.95 7.62 4.91
C VAL A 146 3.74 8.45 4.49
N GLU A 147 3.94 9.73 4.18
CA GLU A 147 2.89 10.63 3.70
C GLU A 147 2.31 10.19 2.35
N GLU A 148 3.15 9.85 1.38
CA GLU A 148 2.73 9.34 0.06
C GLU A 148 1.81 8.12 0.19
N ILE A 149 2.21 7.18 1.05
CA ILE A 149 1.47 5.94 1.27
C ILE A 149 0.18 6.21 2.05
N ALA A 150 0.23 7.09 3.07
CA ALA A 150 -0.95 7.48 3.84
C ALA A 150 -2.00 8.18 2.95
N ILE A 151 -1.60 9.17 2.14
CA ILE A 151 -2.49 9.89 1.22
C ILE A 151 -3.12 8.90 0.22
N GLY A 152 -2.32 8.00 -0.36
CA GLY A 152 -2.83 6.98 -1.28
C GLY A 152 -3.87 6.07 -0.62
N ILE A 153 -3.61 5.60 0.61
CA ILE A 153 -4.55 4.78 1.37
C ILE A 153 -5.83 5.54 1.69
N LEU A 154 -5.73 6.79 2.15
CA LEU A 154 -6.87 7.63 2.49
C LEU A 154 -7.76 7.90 1.27
N CYS A 155 -7.17 8.23 0.12
CA CYS A 155 -7.90 8.48 -1.12
C CYS A 155 -8.59 7.22 -1.66
N ALA A 156 -7.88 6.08 -1.64
CA ALA A 156 -8.46 4.80 -2.01
C ALA A 156 -9.64 4.46 -1.10
N GLY A 157 -9.45 4.58 0.22
CA GLY A 157 -10.51 4.35 1.21
C GLY A 157 -11.72 5.27 0.99
N LEU A 158 -11.49 6.55 0.75
CA LEU A 158 -12.54 7.55 0.56
C LEU A 158 -13.38 7.25 -0.69
N ILE A 159 -12.75 7.01 -1.84
CA ILE A 159 -13.50 6.74 -3.08
C ILE A 159 -14.21 5.38 -3.04
N HIS A 160 -13.55 4.34 -2.52
CA HIS A 160 -14.17 3.01 -2.42
C HIS A 160 -15.30 2.98 -1.39
N ARG A 161 -15.22 3.77 -0.31
CA ARG A 161 -16.27 3.86 0.74
C ARG A 161 -17.43 4.79 0.35
N PHE A 162 -17.15 5.97 -0.22
CA PHE A 162 -18.16 7.02 -0.41
C PHE A 162 -18.79 7.07 -1.80
N VAL A 163 -18.05 6.76 -2.88
CA VAL A 163 -18.54 7.08 -4.24
C VAL A 163 -19.64 6.13 -4.74
N LEU A 164 -19.77 4.92 -4.19
CA LEU A 164 -20.85 3.95 -4.51
C LEU A 164 -20.59 2.70 -3.66
N PRO A 165 -21.16 2.58 -2.45
CA PRO A 165 -21.13 1.32 -1.72
C PRO A 165 -22.02 0.35 -2.50
N VAL A 166 -21.44 -0.68 -3.12
CA VAL A 166 -22.22 -1.80 -3.65
C VAL A 166 -22.90 -2.45 -2.43
N ARG A 167 -24.17 -2.08 -2.20
CA ARG A 167 -24.94 -2.57 -1.06
C ARG A 167 -24.99 -4.09 -1.16
N ILE A 168 -24.33 -4.76 -0.22
CA ILE A 168 -24.41 -6.22 -0.01
C ILE A 168 -25.86 -6.66 0.27
N ALA A 169 -26.77 -5.70 0.50
CA ALA A 169 -28.22 -5.91 0.66
C ALA A 169 -28.86 -6.79 -0.44
N GLY A 170 -28.28 -6.85 -1.65
CA GLY A 170 -28.78 -7.72 -2.73
C GLY A 170 -28.50 -9.21 -2.56
N ARG A 171 -27.49 -9.62 -1.76
CA ARG A 171 -27.15 -11.05 -1.55
C ARG A 171 -27.83 -11.68 -0.34
N PHE A 172 -28.24 -10.89 0.65
CA PHE A 172 -28.97 -11.41 1.81
C PHE A 172 -30.41 -11.82 1.45
N ASN A 173 -31.04 -11.10 0.52
CA ASN A 173 -32.42 -11.38 0.12
C ASN A 173 -32.55 -12.64 -0.75
N SER A 174 -31.49 -13.07 -1.44
CA SER A 174 -31.51 -14.32 -2.22
C SER A 174 -31.38 -15.58 -1.37
N THR A 175 -30.78 -15.48 -0.18
CA THR A 175 -30.68 -16.62 0.75
C THR A 175 -31.96 -16.78 1.56
N LEU A 176 -32.64 -15.69 1.91
CA LEU A 176 -33.95 -15.76 2.58
C LEU A 176 -35.09 -16.15 1.63
N ALA A 177 -35.01 -15.83 0.33
CA ALA A 177 -35.98 -16.26 -0.67
C ALA A 177 -35.87 -17.75 -1.06
N GLN A 178 -34.90 -18.49 -0.51
CA GLN A 178 -34.70 -19.94 -0.71
C GLN A 178 -35.06 -20.78 0.52
N THR A 179 -35.60 -20.16 1.57
CA THR A 179 -36.19 -20.80 2.76
C THR A 179 -37.67 -20.47 2.82
#